data_AF-A0A378KPM3-F1
#
_entry.id   AF-A0A378KPM3-F1
#
_cell.length_a   1.000
_cell.length_b   1.000
_cell.length_c   1.000
_cell.angle_alpha   90.00
_cell.angle_beta   90.00
_cell.angle_gamma   90.00
#
_symmetry.space_group_name_H-M   'P 1'
#
loop_
_entity.id
_entity.type
_entity.pdbx_description
1 polymer ?
#
loop_
_entity_poly.entity_id
_entity_poly.type
_entity_poly.pdbx_seq_one_letter_code
_entity_poly.pdbx_strand_id
1 'polypeptide(L)'
;MFARNFFRMIGKCMPYALDQSNVRVGRMAAETTEDIIRKEFENELKKEGWHSIRERIQVEELVLDELTNEKHQLQQAVERSCLTPAIERARQGYSVRGVFWEEMQKNRKHVAPSETLKVLDEQIDWLNTRQKIFEEINAYTSINRPFS
;
A
#
# COMPACT_ATOMS: atom_id res chain seq x y z
N MET A 1 -26.05 15.44 24.30
CA MET A 1 -26.93 14.92 23.23
C MET A 1 -26.32 15.14 21.84
N PHE A 2 -25.11 14.63 21.57
CA PHE A 2 -24.44 14.76 20.26
C PHE A 2 -24.07 13.41 19.61
N ALA A 3 -24.07 12.31 20.37
CA ALA A 3 -23.65 11.00 19.88
C ALA A 3 -24.73 10.21 19.11
N ARG A 4 -26.02 10.58 19.22
CA ARG A 4 -27.13 9.84 18.59
C ARG A 4 -27.44 10.26 17.15
N ASN A 5 -26.96 11.43 16.71
CA ASN A 5 -27.24 11.94 15.36
C ASN A 5 -26.16 11.60 14.33
N PHE A 6 -24.97 11.16 14.75
CA PHE A 6 -23.89 10.80 13.81
C PHE A 6 -24.19 9.48 13.08
N PHE A 7 -24.70 8.47 13.81
CA PHE A 7 -25.03 7.15 13.23
C PHE A 7 -26.23 7.17 12.27
N ARG A 8 -27.17 8.13 12.41
CA ARG A 8 -28.31 8.26 11.49
C ARG A 8 -27.93 8.92 10.16
N MET A 9 -26.79 9.62 10.10
CA MET A 9 -26.27 10.24 8.89
C MET A 9 -25.49 9.26 8.00
N ILE A 10 -24.81 8.28 8.61
CA ILE A 10 -24.02 7.27 7.86
C ILE A 10 -24.95 6.24 7.17
N GLY A 11 -26.13 5.97 7.72
CA GLY A 11 -27.07 4.97 7.18
C GLY A 11 -27.80 5.36 5.88
N LYS A 12 -27.67 6.60 5.38
CA LYS A 12 -28.33 7.06 4.13
C LYS A 12 -27.40 7.25 2.95
N CYS A 13 -26.10 7.08 3.14
CA CYS A 13 -25.10 7.08 2.08
C CYS A 13 -24.38 5.73 2.06
N MET A 14 -25.13 4.62 2.02
CA MET A 14 -24.58 3.44 1.34
C MET A 14 -24.83 3.68 -0.14
N PRO A 15 -23.81 4.08 -0.94
CA PRO A 15 -23.88 3.70 -2.33
C PRO A 15 -24.02 2.19 -2.32
N TYR A 16 -24.87 1.67 -3.21
CA TYR A 16 -24.90 0.27 -3.61
C TYR A 16 -23.58 -0.41 -3.29
N ALA A 17 -23.61 -1.56 -2.60
CA ALA A 17 -22.47 -2.47 -2.52
C ALA A 17 -21.94 -2.64 -3.95
N LEU A 18 -20.97 -1.81 -4.32
CA LEU A 18 -20.30 -1.86 -5.60
C LEU A 18 -19.67 -3.22 -5.56
N ASP A 19 -19.97 -4.02 -6.56
CA ASP A 19 -19.41 -5.35 -6.72
C ASP A 19 -17.88 -5.20 -6.79
N GLN A 20 -17.22 -5.34 -5.63
CA GLN A 20 -15.79 -5.10 -5.46
C GLN A 20 -14.96 -6.26 -6.04
N SER A 21 -15.60 -7.38 -6.36
CA SER A 21 -15.61 -7.93 -7.72
C SER A 21 -14.27 -7.96 -8.43
N ASN A 22 -13.99 -6.81 -9.04
CA ASN A 22 -12.91 -6.58 -9.99
C ASN A 22 -12.06 -5.35 -9.63
N VAL A 23 -12.07 -4.91 -8.36
CA VAL A 23 -11.22 -3.81 -7.93
C VAL A 23 -9.76 -4.27 -7.93
N ARG A 24 -8.98 -3.61 -8.78
CA ARG A 24 -7.53 -3.83 -8.87
C ARG A 24 -6.84 -3.30 -7.62
N VAL A 25 -5.85 -4.06 -7.15
CA VAL A 25 -5.05 -3.70 -5.99
C VAL A 25 -3.87 -2.86 -6.43
N GLY A 26 -3.99 -1.53 -6.30
CA GLY A 26 -2.89 -0.59 -6.54
C GLY A 26 -2.11 -0.86 -7.82
N ARG A 27 -0.82 -1.17 -7.66
CA ARG A 27 0.14 -1.47 -8.74
C ARG A 27 0.33 -2.96 -9.01
N MET A 28 -0.42 -3.84 -8.35
CA MET A 28 -0.36 -5.28 -8.57
C MET A 28 -0.81 -5.66 -9.99
N ALA A 29 -0.46 -6.89 -10.38
CA ALA A 29 -0.92 -7.47 -11.62
C ALA A 29 -2.45 -7.47 -11.71
N ALA A 30 -2.99 -7.34 -12.93
CA ALA A 30 -4.42 -7.16 -13.14
C ALA A 30 -5.25 -8.38 -12.68
N GLU A 31 -4.62 -9.56 -12.66
CA GLU A 31 -5.16 -10.80 -12.11
C GLU A 31 -5.27 -10.81 -10.59
N THR A 32 -4.59 -9.93 -9.85
CA THR A 32 -4.67 -9.85 -8.39
C THR A 32 -5.68 -8.79 -7.97
N THR A 33 -6.92 -9.22 -7.73
CA THR A 33 -8.01 -8.36 -7.26
C THR A 33 -8.19 -8.47 -5.74
N GLU A 34 -8.83 -7.46 -5.15
CA GLU A 34 -9.15 -7.46 -3.71
C GLU A 34 -9.94 -8.71 -3.30
N ASP A 35 -10.85 -9.16 -4.16
CA ASP A 35 -11.67 -10.36 -3.97
C ASP A 35 -10.86 -11.65 -3.87
N ILE A 36 -9.79 -11.77 -4.66
CA ILE A 36 -8.91 -12.94 -4.61
C ILE A 36 -8.17 -12.94 -3.27
N ILE A 37 -7.60 -11.80 -2.88
CA ILE A 37 -6.91 -11.65 -1.58
C ILE A 37 -7.88 -11.94 -0.44
N ARG A 38 -9.12 -11.44 -0.51
CA ARG A 38 -10.16 -11.69 0.51
C ARG A 38 -10.51 -13.16 0.63
N LYS A 39 -10.71 -13.86 -0.49
CA LYS A 39 -11.00 -15.31 -0.49
C LYS A 39 -9.83 -16.11 0.07
N GLU A 40 -8.60 -15.76 -0.29
CA GLU A 40 -7.39 -16.38 0.27
C GLU A 40 -7.33 -16.16 1.78
N PHE A 41 -7.52 -14.91 2.22
CA PHE A 41 -7.54 -14.54 3.63
C PHE A 41 -8.60 -15.30 4.44
N GLU A 42 -9.84 -15.37 3.95
CA GLU A 42 -10.92 -16.11 4.60
C GLU A 42 -10.63 -17.62 4.67
N ASN A 43 -9.98 -18.19 3.65
CA ASN A 43 -9.59 -19.59 3.64
C ASN A 43 -8.47 -19.87 4.64
N GLU A 44 -7.47 -19.00 4.74
CA GLU A 44 -6.44 -19.07 5.79
C GLU A 44 -7.07 -18.97 7.17
N LEU A 45 -7.98 -18.02 7.36
CA LEU A 45 -8.68 -17.84 8.62
C LEU A 45 -9.46 -19.08 9.05
N LYS A 46 -10.15 -19.75 8.11
CA LYS A 46 -10.86 -21.02 8.37
C LYS A 46 -9.91 -22.15 8.75
N LYS A 47 -8.68 -22.16 8.22
CA LYS A 47 -7.69 -23.21 8.45
C LYS A 47 -6.91 -23.03 9.75
N GLU A 48 -6.44 -21.80 10.01
CA GLU A 48 -5.49 -21.49 11.08
C GLU A 48 -6.18 -20.88 12.30
N GLY A 49 -7.37 -20.30 12.12
CA GLY A 49 -8.13 -19.66 13.18
C GLY A 49 -7.70 -18.21 13.47
N TRP A 50 -8.56 -17.51 14.20
CA TRP A 50 -8.46 -16.06 14.41
C TRP A 50 -7.22 -15.61 15.19
N HIS A 51 -6.73 -16.45 16.11
CA HIS A 51 -5.57 -16.11 16.93
C HIS A 51 -4.27 -16.08 16.11
N SER A 52 -4.03 -17.12 15.31
CA SER A 52 -2.82 -17.21 14.48
C SER A 52 -2.78 -16.13 13.41
N ILE A 53 -3.92 -15.82 12.78
CA ILE A 53 -4.01 -14.73 11.81
C ILE A 53 -3.69 -13.38 12.45
N ARG A 54 -4.15 -13.12 13.68
CA ARG A 54 -3.83 -11.87 14.38
C ARG A 54 -2.33 -11.70 14.63
N GLU A 55 -1.65 -12.77 15.05
CA GLU A 55 -0.19 -12.74 15.24
C GLU A 55 0.52 -12.51 13.90
N ARG A 56 0.06 -13.14 12.82
CA ARG A 56 0.61 -12.93 11.47
C ARG A 56 0.43 -11.49 10.99
N ILE A 57 -0.75 -10.88 11.19
CA ILE A 57 -1.00 -9.48 10.84
C ILE A 57 -0.01 -8.55 11.55
N GLN A 58 0.30 -8.79 12.83
CA GLN A 58 1.30 -7.97 13.55
C GLN A 58 2.70 -8.08 12.94
N VAL A 59 3.09 -9.27 12.47
CA VAL A 59 4.36 -9.44 11.75
C VAL A 59 4.31 -8.77 10.38
N GLU A 60 3.21 -8.89 9.65
CA GLU A 60 2.98 -8.23 8.36
C GLU A 60 3.04 -6.69 8.50
N GLU A 61 2.55 -6.11 9.60
CA GLU A 61 2.69 -4.67 9.91
C GLU A 61 4.16 -4.24 10.02
N LEU A 62 5.00 -5.02 10.70
CA LEU A 62 6.43 -4.72 10.80
C LEU A 62 7.13 -4.78 9.44
N VAL A 63 6.78 -5.79 8.62
CA VAL A 63 7.30 -5.91 7.26
C VAL A 63 6.86 -4.72 6.39
N LEU A 64 5.61 -4.27 6.53
CA LEU A 64 5.11 -3.11 5.82
C LEU A 64 5.89 -1.84 6.17
N ASP A 65 6.21 -1.64 7.45
CA ASP A 65 7.04 -0.53 7.92
C ASP A 65 8.47 -0.59 7.34
N GLU A 66 9.08 -1.79 7.32
CA GLU A 66 10.40 -2.01 6.72
C GLU A 66 10.41 -1.67 5.22
N LEU A 67 9.44 -2.19 4.45
CA LEU A 67 9.32 -1.92 3.02
C LEU A 67 9.05 -0.44 2.72
N THR A 68 8.22 0.21 3.55
CA THR A 68 7.94 1.64 3.43
C THR A 68 9.20 2.47 3.69
N ASN A 69 10.00 2.09 4.69
CA ASN A 69 11.27 2.72 4.98
C ASN A 69 12.29 2.50 3.87
N GLU A 70 12.41 1.28 3.32
CA GLU A 70 13.29 0.99 2.19
C GLU A 70 12.93 1.86 0.97
N LYS A 71 11.65 1.93 0.62
CA LYS A 71 11.16 2.79 -0.45
C LYS A 71 11.50 4.26 -0.20
N HIS A 72 11.35 4.74 1.03
CA HIS A 72 11.71 6.11 1.39
C HIS A 72 13.22 6.36 1.25
N GLN A 73 14.06 5.43 1.68
CA GLN A 73 15.51 5.53 1.53
C GLN A 73 15.94 5.58 0.06
N LEU A 74 15.34 4.75 -0.80
CA LEU A 74 15.58 4.79 -2.24
C LEU A 74 15.17 6.14 -2.85
N GLN A 75 14.03 6.70 -2.44
CA GLN A 75 13.60 8.02 -2.88
C GLN A 75 14.61 9.11 -2.46
N GLN A 76 15.06 9.10 -1.20
CA GLN A 76 16.09 10.03 -0.73
C GLN A 76 17.42 9.84 -1.49
N ALA A 77 17.81 8.61 -1.80
CA ALA A 77 19.02 8.34 -2.56
C ALA A 77 18.91 8.89 -3.98
N VAL A 78 17.77 8.71 -4.66
CA VAL A 78 17.51 9.30 -5.99
C VAL A 78 17.51 10.83 -5.91
N GLU A 79 16.90 11.41 -4.88
CA GLU A 79 16.88 12.85 -4.69
C GLU A 79 18.30 13.41 -4.58
N ARG A 80 19.11 12.85 -3.68
CA ARG A 80 20.48 13.31 -3.44
C ARG A 80 21.41 13.09 -4.63
N SER A 81 21.30 11.94 -5.32
CA SER A 81 22.23 11.55 -6.38
C SER A 81 21.84 12.06 -7.76
N CYS A 82 20.56 12.36 -8.00
CA CYS A 82 20.06 12.70 -9.33
C CYS A 82 19.34 14.06 -9.36
N LEU A 83 18.39 14.30 -8.45
CA LEU A 83 17.55 15.50 -8.50
C LEU A 83 18.29 16.74 -8.00
N THR A 84 18.94 16.67 -6.83
CA THR A 84 19.69 17.80 -6.25
C THR A 84 20.78 18.29 -7.20
N PRO A 85 21.63 17.43 -7.79
CA PRO A 85 22.63 17.88 -8.76
C PRO A 85 22.02 18.55 -10.00
N ALA A 86 20.87 18.04 -10.49
CA ALA A 86 20.18 18.64 -11.62
C ALA A 86 19.63 20.04 -11.28
N ILE A 87 19.07 20.21 -10.07
CA ILE A 87 18.57 21.49 -9.57
C ILE A 87 19.72 22.49 -9.39
N GLU A 88 20.83 22.08 -8.79
CA GLU A 88 22.00 22.93 -8.58
C GLU A 88 22.60 23.38 -9.92
N ARG A 89 22.73 22.45 -10.87
CA ARG A 89 23.20 22.76 -12.22
C ARG A 89 22.30 23.78 -12.92
N ALA A 90 20.98 23.61 -12.83
CA ALA A 90 20.01 24.55 -13.37
C ALA A 90 20.14 25.94 -12.71
N ARG A 91 20.32 26.00 -11.38
CA ARG A 91 20.53 27.25 -10.64
C ARG A 91 21.79 27.99 -11.07
N GLN A 92 22.82 27.27 -11.48
CA GLN A 92 24.06 27.83 -12.03
C GLN A 92 23.92 28.33 -13.49
N GLY A 93 22.74 28.16 -14.11
CA GLY A 93 22.48 28.57 -15.49
C GLY A 93 22.98 27.58 -16.55
N TYR A 94 23.47 26.41 -16.14
CA TYR A 94 23.92 25.38 -17.08
C TYR A 94 22.74 24.54 -17.60
N SER A 95 22.87 24.05 -18.83
CA SER A 95 21.91 23.09 -19.39
C SER A 95 21.93 21.77 -18.61
N VAL A 96 20.73 21.33 -18.19
CA VAL A 96 20.49 20.02 -17.57
C VAL A 96 20.30 18.93 -18.62
N ARG A 97 20.13 19.29 -19.91
CA ARG A 97 19.87 18.34 -21.00
C ARG A 97 21.16 17.72 -21.56
N GLY A 98 20.99 16.76 -22.47
CA GLY A 98 22.10 16.09 -23.17
C GLY A 98 22.86 15.14 -22.25
N VAL A 99 24.18 15.12 -22.37
CA VAL A 99 25.07 14.16 -21.67
C VAL A 99 24.83 14.15 -20.15
N PHE A 100 24.62 15.32 -19.53
CA PHE A 100 24.33 15.39 -18.09
C PHE A 100 23.03 14.65 -17.74
N TRP A 101 21.96 14.85 -18.53
CA TRP A 101 20.69 14.17 -18.30
C TRP A 101 20.82 12.66 -18.47
N GLU A 102 21.53 12.21 -19.51
CA GLU A 102 21.77 10.80 -19.75
C GLU A 102 22.50 10.14 -18.58
N GLU A 103 23.49 10.83 -18.01
CA GLU A 103 24.20 10.37 -16.82
C GLU A 103 23.29 10.30 -15.58
N MET A 104 22.47 11.32 -15.35
CA MET A 104 21.49 11.29 -14.26
C MET A 104 20.46 10.16 -14.42
N GLN A 105 20.06 9.84 -15.65
CA GLN A 105 19.16 8.71 -15.92
C GLN A 105 19.84 7.36 -15.65
N LYS A 106 21.14 7.21 -15.99
CA LYS A 106 21.92 6.01 -15.65
C LYS A 106 22.07 5.87 -14.14
N ASN A 107 22.42 6.95 -13.45
CA ASN A 107 22.53 6.96 -11.98
C ASN A 107 21.20 6.62 -11.32
N ARG A 108 20.08 7.19 -11.80
CA ARG A 108 18.75 6.84 -11.29
C ARG A 108 18.46 5.36 -11.44
N LYS A 109 18.74 4.77 -12.60
CA LYS A 109 18.53 3.32 -12.86
C LYS A 109 19.41 2.44 -11.97
N HIS A 110 20.61 2.90 -11.64
CA HIS A 110 21.51 2.18 -10.74
C HIS A 110 21.06 2.27 -9.28
N VAL A 111 20.68 3.46 -8.82
CA VAL A 111 20.28 3.73 -7.43
C VAL A 111 18.91 3.15 -7.11
N ALA A 112 17.95 3.26 -8.01
CA ALA A 112 16.60 2.73 -7.84
C ALA A 112 16.13 2.07 -9.14
N PRO A 113 16.52 0.80 -9.37
CA PRO A 113 16.06 0.02 -10.50
C PRO A 113 14.52 0.00 -10.56
N SER A 114 13.97 0.12 -11.77
CA SER A 114 12.52 0.15 -11.98
C SER A 114 11.82 -1.10 -11.46
N GLU A 115 12.46 -2.25 -11.62
CA GLU A 115 11.97 -3.56 -11.22
C GLU A 115 11.89 -3.65 -9.69
N THR A 116 12.94 -3.20 -8.99
CA THR A 116 12.95 -3.15 -7.52
C THR A 116 11.84 -2.25 -6.98
N LEU A 117 11.68 -1.05 -7.54
CA LEU A 117 10.62 -0.14 -7.12
C LEU A 117 9.22 -0.71 -7.37
N LYS A 118 9.01 -1.41 -8.49
CA LYS A 118 7.73 -2.07 -8.80
C LYS A 118 7.42 -3.17 -7.79
N VAL A 119 8.38 -4.04 -7.50
CA VAL A 119 8.18 -5.14 -6.52
C VAL A 119 7.87 -4.58 -5.14
N LEU A 120 8.60 -3.55 -4.68
CA LEU A 120 8.33 -2.88 -3.41
C LEU A 120 6.91 -2.30 -3.37
N ASP A 121 6.51 -1.60 -4.44
CA ASP A 121 5.18 -1.02 -4.56
C ASP A 121 4.06 -2.08 -4.54
N GLU A 122 4.24 -3.19 -5.25
CA GLU A 122 3.29 -4.30 -5.29
C GLU A 122 3.16 -4.99 -3.93
N GLN A 123 4.27 -5.23 -3.22
CA GLN A 123 4.27 -5.81 -1.87
C GLN A 123 3.57 -4.91 -0.86
N ILE A 124 3.86 -3.61 -0.89
CA ILE A 124 3.20 -2.61 -0.05
C ILE A 124 1.69 -2.58 -0.33
N ASP A 125 1.28 -2.58 -1.59
CA ASP A 125 -0.14 -2.54 -1.97
C ASP A 125 -0.88 -3.82 -1.52
N TRP A 126 -0.22 -4.99 -1.64
CA TRP A 126 -0.76 -6.27 -1.16
C TRP A 126 -0.97 -6.28 0.36
N LEU A 127 0.07 -5.93 1.13
CA LEU A 127 0.01 -5.91 2.60
C LEU A 127 -1.07 -4.94 3.12
N ASN A 128 -1.11 -3.72 2.57
CA ASN A 128 -2.14 -2.74 2.94
C ASN A 128 -3.55 -3.25 2.66
N THR A 129 -3.76 -3.89 1.51
CA THR A 129 -5.08 -4.42 1.14
C THR A 129 -5.49 -5.55 2.07
N ARG A 130 -4.55 -6.43 2.40
CA ARG A 130 -4.79 -7.54 3.32
C ARG A 130 -5.12 -7.08 4.73
N GLN A 131 -4.40 -6.08 5.26
CA GLN A 131 -4.69 -5.46 6.55
C GLN A 131 -6.07 -4.80 6.57
N LYS A 132 -6.42 -4.07 5.51
CA LYS A 132 -7.76 -3.47 5.35
C LYS A 132 -8.86 -4.54 5.40
N ILE A 133 -8.68 -5.66 4.69
CA ILE A 133 -9.61 -6.79 4.72
C ILE A 133 -9.75 -7.34 6.14
N PHE A 134 -8.64 -7.51 6.87
CA PHE A 134 -8.66 -7.95 8.25
C PHE A 134 -9.43 -7.00 9.17
N GLU A 135 -9.20 -5.69 9.07
CA GLU A 135 -9.91 -4.67 9.84
C GLU A 135 -11.41 -4.70 9.59
N GLU A 136 -11.83 -4.83 8.33
CA GLU A 136 -13.24 -4.95 7.96
C GLU A 136 -13.88 -6.18 8.61
N ILE A 137 -13.28 -7.36 8.45
CA ILE A 137 -13.82 -8.62 9.01
C ILE A 137 -13.84 -8.56 10.54
N ASN A 138 -12.79 -8.02 11.17
CA ASN A 138 -12.72 -7.83 12.61
C ASN A 138 -13.83 -6.89 13.11
N ALA A 139 -14.08 -5.79 12.39
CA ALA A 139 -15.18 -4.87 12.70
C ALA A 139 -16.54 -5.58 12.61
N TYR A 140 -16.82 -6.33 11.54
CA TYR A 140 -18.05 -7.11 11.41
C TYR A 140 -18.22 -8.15 12.53
N THR A 141 -17.14 -8.82 12.91
CA THR A 141 -17.15 -9.85 13.98
C THR A 141 -17.39 -9.21 15.35
N SER A 142 -16.85 -8.01 15.60
CA SER A 142 -17.05 -7.28 16.85
C SER A 142 -18.49 -6.79 17.04
N ILE A 143 -19.18 -6.45 15.95
CA ILE A 143 -20.58 -5.99 15.95
C ILE A 143 -21.56 -7.15 16.14
N ASN A 144 -21.24 -8.34 15.61
CA ASN A 144 -22.12 -9.51 15.65
C ASN A 144 -21.91 -10.44 16.87
N ARG A 145 -21.11 -10.05 17.87
CA ARG A 145 -21.09 -10.79 19.15
C ARG A 145 -22.39 -10.49 19.91
N PRO A 146 -23.27 -11.48 20.15
CA PRO A 146 -24.38 -11.27 21.06
C PRO A 146 -23.79 -10.95 22.44
N PHE A 147 -24.29 -9.88 23.07
CA PHE A 147 -24.05 -9.63 24.49
C PHE A 147 -24.41 -10.91 25.25
N SER A 148 -23.41 -11.53 25.85
CA SER A 148 -23.51 -12.69 26.74
C SER A 148 -24.45 -12.41 27.91
#